data_AF-A0A7J8QWN5-F1
#
_entry.id   AF-A0A7J8QWN5-F1
#
_cell.length_a   1.000
_cell.length_b   1.000
_cell.length_c   1.000
_cell.angle_alpha   90.00
_cell.angle_beta   90.00
_cell.angle_gamma   90.00
#
_symmetry.space_group_name_H-M   'P 1'
#
loop_
_entity.id
_entity.type
_entity.pdbx_description
1 polymer ?
#
loop_
_entity_poly.entity_id
_entity_poly.type
_entity_poly.pdbx_seq_one_letter_code
_entity_poly.pdbx_strand_id
1 'polypeptide(L)'
;MVKFLKPNKAVIVLQGRYAGRKAVIVRSFDDGTRDRAYGHCLVAGIKKYPSKVIRKDSAKKTAKKSRVKCFIKLVNYQHLMPTRYTLDVDLKDAVTVDALQTKDKKVAACKATKERFEERFKTGKNRWFFTKLRACRAIPVHRGLLPIVYSYNERCSEHYALVTRPPLRGKFMQVKQIVGNILKSSVLQF
;
A
#
# COMPACT_ATOMS: atom_id res chain seq x y z
N MET A 1 -12.83 8.11 19.79
CA MET A 1 -12.37 7.28 18.64
C MET A 1 -10.91 7.65 18.33
N VAL A 2 -10.00 6.70 18.15
CA VAL A 2 -8.55 6.99 17.97
C VAL A 2 -8.24 7.30 16.51
N LYS A 3 -7.54 8.41 16.24
CA LYS A 3 -7.10 8.81 14.89
C LYS A 3 -6.08 7.81 14.32
N PHE A 4 -6.38 7.23 13.16
CA PHE A 4 -5.53 6.23 12.48
C PHE A 4 -4.44 6.86 11.59
N LEU A 5 -4.69 8.08 11.09
CA LEU A 5 -3.75 8.87 10.30
C LEU A 5 -2.78 9.59 11.23
N LYS A 6 -1.71 8.89 11.59
CA LYS A 6 -0.61 9.42 12.40
C LYS A 6 0.63 9.63 11.52
N PRO A 7 1.55 10.53 11.91
CA PRO A 7 2.87 10.57 11.27
C PRO A 7 3.53 9.18 11.34
N ASN A 8 4.41 8.89 10.39
CA ASN A 8 5.10 7.60 10.21
C ASN A 8 4.20 6.43 9.78
N LYS A 9 2.92 6.67 9.49
CA LYS A 9 2.07 5.67 8.82
C LYS A 9 2.38 5.60 7.33
N ALA A 10 2.46 4.37 6.82
CA ALA A 10 2.60 4.14 5.39
C ALA A 10 1.23 4.22 4.71
N VAL A 11 1.19 4.90 3.58
CA VAL A 11 -0.02 5.15 2.79
C VAL A 11 0.26 4.87 1.31
N ILE A 12 -0.80 4.59 0.57
CA ILE A 12 -0.76 4.47 -0.89
C ILE A 12 -1.46 5.69 -1.47
N VAL A 13 -0.81 6.35 -2.42
CA VAL A 13 -1.42 7.46 -3.16
C VAL A 13 -2.37 6.90 -4.22
N LEU A 14 -3.64 7.31 -4.18
CA LEU A 14 -4.66 6.82 -5.11
C LEU A 14 -4.67 7.59 -6.42
N GLN A 15 -4.48 8.92 -6.38
CA GLN A 15 -4.70 9.80 -7.53
C GLN A 15 -3.50 10.71 -7.86
N GLY A 16 -3.49 11.20 -9.11
CA GLY A 16 -2.49 12.12 -9.65
C GLY A 16 -1.20 11.44 -10.10
N ARG A 17 -0.15 12.25 -10.34
CA ARG A 17 1.14 11.79 -10.93
C ARG A 17 1.82 10.63 -10.18
N TYR A 18 1.56 10.49 -8.88
CA TYR A 18 2.17 9.47 -8.03
C TYR A 18 1.17 8.37 -7.62
N ALA A 19 0.07 8.20 -8.36
CA ALA A 19 -0.87 7.11 -8.13
C ALA A 19 -0.18 5.73 -8.10
N GLY A 20 -0.64 4.86 -7.20
CA GLY A 20 -0.07 3.53 -6.95
C GLY A 20 1.33 3.54 -6.32
N ARG A 21 1.83 4.71 -5.88
CA ARG A 21 3.11 4.80 -5.16
C ARG A 21 2.88 4.79 -3.65
N LYS A 22 3.79 4.10 -2.97
CA LYS A 22 3.85 4.05 -1.51
C LYS A 22 4.54 5.30 -0.99
N ALA A 23 4.02 5.80 0.10
CA ALA A 23 4.52 6.98 0.74
C ALA A 23 4.27 6.94 2.25
N VAL A 24 4.86 7.87 2.97
CA VAL A 24 4.79 7.99 4.43
C VAL A 24 4.28 9.37 4.77
N ILE A 25 3.38 9.44 5.74
CA ILE A 25 2.90 10.70 6.29
C ILE A 25 4.01 11.28 7.18
N VAL A 26 4.50 12.46 6.82
CA VAL A 26 5.48 13.20 7.64
C VAL A 26 4.75 14.07 8.64
N ARG A 27 3.75 14.82 8.17
CA ARG A 27 2.95 15.74 8.98
C ARG A 27 1.48 15.69 8.54
N SER A 28 0.59 15.63 9.50
CA SER A 28 -0.87 15.67 9.33
C SER A 28 -1.40 17.08 9.63
N PHE A 29 -2.34 17.55 8.83
CA PHE A 29 -3.08 18.80 9.04
C PHE A 29 -4.57 18.47 9.00
N ASP A 30 -5.15 18.25 10.17
CA ASP A 30 -6.54 17.83 10.29
C ASP A 30 -7.51 19.01 10.19
N ASP A 31 -7.13 20.15 10.80
CA ASP A 31 -7.95 21.36 10.89
C ASP A 31 -7.82 22.28 9.66
N GLY A 32 -7.06 21.84 8.65
CA GLY A 32 -6.75 22.63 7.47
C GLY A 32 -5.70 23.72 7.72
N THR A 33 -5.34 24.42 6.65
CA THR A 33 -4.42 25.57 6.66
C THR A 33 -5.14 26.74 5.99
N ARG A 34 -4.69 27.98 6.21
CA ARG A 34 -5.25 29.16 5.55
C ARG A 34 -5.38 29.02 4.02
N ASP A 35 -4.42 28.35 3.38
CA ASP A 35 -4.45 28.10 1.93
C ASP A 35 -5.45 27.01 1.51
N ARG A 36 -5.78 26.09 2.42
CA ARG A 36 -6.53 24.85 2.16
C ARG A 36 -7.36 24.48 3.37
N ALA A 37 -8.65 24.79 3.33
CA ALA A 37 -9.59 24.51 4.42
C ALA A 37 -9.86 23.01 4.66
N TYR A 38 -9.42 22.12 3.76
CA TYR A 38 -9.63 20.67 3.90
C TYR A 38 -8.47 19.98 4.61
N GLY A 39 -8.78 18.86 5.28
CA GLY A 39 -7.79 17.98 5.90
C GLY A 39 -6.81 17.41 4.88
N HIS A 40 -5.52 17.64 5.11
CA HIS A 40 -4.47 17.22 4.20
C HIS A 40 -3.21 16.80 4.96
N CYS A 41 -2.27 16.19 4.27
CA CYS A 41 -1.00 15.82 4.87
C CYS A 41 0.17 16.03 3.93
N LEU A 42 1.33 16.22 4.56
CA LEU A 42 2.61 16.25 3.90
C LEU A 42 3.16 14.83 3.81
N VAL A 43 3.40 14.40 2.58
CA VAL A 43 3.73 13.02 2.27
C VAL A 43 5.08 12.95 1.56
N ALA A 44 5.93 12.05 2.03
CA ALA A 44 7.20 11.69 1.40
C ALA A 44 7.14 10.25 0.87
N GLY A 45 7.39 10.05 -0.41
CA GLY A 45 7.20 8.74 -1.04
C GLY A 45 8.22 8.39 -2.10
N ILE A 46 8.11 7.16 -2.62
CA ILE A 46 9.03 6.61 -3.61
C ILE A 46 8.47 6.79 -5.01
N LYS A 47 9.16 7.60 -5.84
CA LYS A 47 8.86 7.77 -7.27
C LYS A 47 9.39 6.59 -8.08
N LYS A 48 10.66 6.22 -7.85
CA LYS A 48 11.31 5.06 -8.48
C LYS A 48 11.72 4.08 -7.40
N TYR A 49 11.11 2.89 -7.43
CA TYR A 49 11.45 1.79 -6.53
C TYR A 49 12.82 1.19 -6.88
N PRO A 50 13.55 0.67 -5.89
CA PRO A 50 14.73 -0.13 -6.16
C PRO A 50 14.34 -1.42 -6.89
N SER A 51 15.21 -1.87 -7.80
CA SER A 51 15.02 -3.13 -8.52
C SER A 51 15.60 -4.30 -7.73
N LYS A 52 15.09 -5.50 -7.96
CA LYS A 52 15.63 -6.72 -7.33
C LYS A 52 17.11 -6.90 -7.71
N VAL A 53 17.95 -7.03 -6.68
CA VAL A 53 19.37 -7.37 -6.81
C VAL A 53 19.51 -8.89 -6.89
N ILE A 54 20.36 -9.37 -7.79
CA ILE A 54 20.66 -10.79 -7.99
C ILE A 54 22.13 -11.00 -7.63
N ARG A 55 22.47 -12.16 -7.05
CA ARG A 55 23.85 -12.50 -6.64
C ARG A 55 24.88 -12.41 -7.78
N LYS A 56 24.45 -12.58 -9.04
CA LYS A 56 25.30 -12.48 -10.24
C LYS A 56 25.61 -11.03 -10.65
N ASP A 57 24.97 -10.02 -10.04
CA ASP A 57 25.20 -8.63 -10.40
C ASP A 57 26.56 -8.14 -9.90
N SER A 58 27.28 -7.39 -10.74
CA SER A 58 28.48 -6.67 -10.31
C SER A 58 28.13 -5.52 -9.36
N ALA A 59 29.09 -5.11 -8.53
CA ALA A 59 28.90 -4.01 -7.56
C ALA A 59 28.34 -2.73 -8.20
N LYS A 60 28.81 -2.36 -9.40
CA LYS A 60 28.32 -1.22 -10.18
C LYS A 60 26.83 -1.36 -10.57
N LYS A 61 26.39 -2.56 -10.98
CA LYS A 61 24.99 -2.83 -11.31
C LYS A 61 24.11 -2.80 -10.05
N THR A 62 24.61 -3.35 -8.94
CA THR A 62 23.92 -3.36 -7.64
C THR A 62 23.66 -1.95 -7.12
N ALA A 63 24.65 -1.05 -7.20
CA ALA A 63 24.47 0.36 -6.81
C ALA A 63 23.39 1.06 -7.67
N LYS A 64 23.38 0.83 -8.99
CA LYS A 64 22.36 1.39 -9.89
C LYS A 64 20.95 0.87 -9.61
N LYS A 65 20.81 -0.41 -9.24
CA LYS A 65 19.52 -1.05 -8.91
C LYS A 65 18.98 -0.61 -7.55
N SER A 66 19.87 -0.36 -6.58
CA SER A 66 19.51 0.06 -5.22
C SER A 66 19.10 1.54 -5.13
N ARG A 67 19.41 2.34 -6.16
CA ARG A 67 19.11 3.78 -6.18
C ARG A 67 17.61 4.06 -6.13
N VAL A 68 17.19 4.85 -5.14
CA VAL A 68 15.80 5.29 -4.97
C VAL A 68 15.63 6.72 -5.51
N LYS A 69 14.45 7.03 -6.05
CA LYS A 69 14.06 8.42 -6.33
C LYS A 69 12.83 8.76 -5.52
N CYS A 70 12.90 9.84 -4.74
CA CYS A 70 11.84 10.25 -3.84
C CYS A 70 10.96 11.35 -4.45
N PHE A 71 9.81 11.58 -3.84
CA PHE A 71 8.98 12.76 -4.08
C PHE A 71 8.39 13.24 -2.75
N ILE A 72 8.14 14.55 -2.70
CA ILE A 72 7.42 15.20 -1.60
C ILE A 72 6.20 15.91 -2.19
N LYS A 73 5.05 15.74 -1.56
CA LYS A 73 3.79 16.32 -2.01
C LYS A 73 2.83 16.56 -0.83
N LEU A 74 2.07 17.65 -0.90
CA LEU A 74 0.87 17.85 -0.09
C LEU A 74 -0.31 17.13 -0.75
N VAL A 75 -1.00 16.28 0.00
CA VAL A 75 -2.08 15.42 -0.50
C VAL A 75 -3.28 15.50 0.43
N ASN A 76 -4.48 15.60 -0.14
CA ASN A 76 -5.74 15.48 0.61
C ASN A 76 -5.90 14.04 1.12
N TYR A 77 -6.44 13.86 2.32
CA TYR A 77 -6.71 12.54 2.90
C TYR A 77 -7.59 11.64 2.02
N GLN A 78 -8.54 12.20 1.29
CA GLN A 78 -9.39 11.43 0.36
C GLN A 78 -8.60 10.71 -0.73
N HIS A 79 -7.43 11.23 -1.10
CA HIS A 79 -6.58 10.66 -2.15
C HIS A 79 -5.53 9.67 -1.60
N LEU A 80 -5.64 9.31 -0.33
CA LEU A 80 -4.76 8.37 0.33
C LEU A 80 -5.54 7.14 0.79
N MET A 81 -4.98 5.98 0.49
CA MET A 81 -5.41 4.73 1.11
C MET A 81 -4.48 4.45 2.30
N PRO A 82 -4.99 4.45 3.55
CA PRO A 82 -4.20 4.08 4.71
C PRO A 82 -3.85 2.60 4.64
N THR A 83 -2.67 2.25 5.13
CA THR A 83 -2.26 0.85 5.24
C THR A 83 -1.96 0.48 6.67
N ARG A 84 -1.92 -0.83 6.96
CA ARG A 84 -1.57 -1.36 8.28
C ARG A 84 -0.14 -0.99 8.69
N TYR A 85 0.76 -0.85 7.71
CA TYR A 85 2.19 -0.73 7.94
C TYR A 85 2.59 0.65 8.49
N THR A 86 3.58 0.64 9.38
CA THR A 86 4.31 1.82 9.85
C THR A 86 5.71 1.80 9.26
N LEU A 87 6.31 2.99 9.17
CA LEU A 87 7.67 3.16 8.72
C LEU A 87 8.35 4.17 9.63
N ASP A 88 9.23 3.68 10.50
CA ASP A 88 9.93 4.47 11.51
C ASP A 88 11.15 5.14 10.87
N VAL A 89 10.92 6.14 10.03
CA VAL A 89 11.97 7.03 9.54
C VAL A 89 11.58 8.43 9.97
N ASP A 90 12.42 9.02 10.80
CA ASP A 90 12.29 10.42 11.13
C ASP A 90 12.54 11.19 9.84
N LEU A 91 11.50 11.84 9.32
CA LEU A 91 11.55 12.70 8.12
C LEU A 91 11.08 14.12 8.43
N LYS A 92 10.78 14.40 9.70
CA LYS A 92 10.17 15.66 10.15
C LYS A 92 11.09 16.85 9.86
N ASP A 93 12.39 16.69 10.08
CA ASP A 93 13.37 17.76 9.89
C ASP A 93 13.71 17.97 8.42
N ALA A 94 13.70 16.89 7.62
CA ALA A 94 14.07 16.94 6.21
C ALA A 94 12.95 17.48 5.32
N VAL A 95 11.69 17.37 5.75
CA VAL A 95 10.52 17.62 4.92
C VAL A 95 9.58 18.61 5.61
N THR A 96 9.78 19.89 5.33
CA THR A 96 8.96 21.00 5.79
C THR A 96 7.96 21.47 4.72
N VAL A 97 6.93 22.21 5.13
CA VAL A 97 5.95 22.79 4.20
C VAL A 97 6.60 23.86 3.31
N ASP A 98 7.54 24.64 3.86
CA ASP A 98 8.23 25.72 3.15
C ASP A 98 9.11 25.20 2.01
N ALA A 99 9.61 23.97 2.15
CA ALA A 99 10.37 23.31 1.09
C ALA A 99 9.55 23.06 -0.19
N LEU A 100 8.21 23.17 -0.14
CA LEU A 100 7.35 22.99 -1.30
C LEU A 100 7.12 24.26 -2.12
N GLN A 101 7.40 25.45 -1.58
CA GLN A 101 7.16 26.72 -2.27
C GLN A 101 8.10 26.90 -3.47
N THR A 102 9.40 26.66 -3.27
CA THR A 102 10.42 26.80 -4.30
C THR A 102 10.91 25.44 -4.82
N LYS A 103 11.21 25.34 -6.11
CA LYS A 103 11.69 24.09 -6.72
C LYS A 103 13.03 23.62 -6.16
N ASP A 104 13.94 24.53 -5.83
CA ASP A 104 15.30 24.18 -5.37
C ASP A 104 15.27 23.55 -3.97
N LYS A 105 14.53 24.16 -3.04
CA LYS A 105 14.30 23.59 -1.70
C LYS A 105 13.64 22.22 -1.79
N LYS A 106 12.69 22.03 -2.73
CA LYS A 106 12.05 20.73 -2.96
C LYS A 106 13.04 19.68 -3.42
N VAL A 107 13.98 20.03 -4.30
CA VAL A 107 15.03 19.13 -4.77
C VAL A 107 15.98 18.79 -3.61
N ALA A 108 16.37 19.75 -2.78
CA ALA A 108 17.20 19.53 -1.60
C ALA A 108 16.53 18.57 -0.60
N ALA A 109 15.26 18.81 -0.26
CA ALA A 109 14.49 17.92 0.63
C ALA A 109 14.33 16.50 0.04
N CYS A 110 14.19 16.39 -1.29
CA CYS A 110 14.16 15.08 -1.96
C CYS A 110 15.50 14.35 -1.91
N LYS A 111 16.64 15.06 -1.91
CA LYS A 111 17.98 14.47 -1.75
C LYS A 111 18.17 13.92 -0.33
N ALA A 112 17.84 14.71 0.70
CA ALA A 112 17.89 14.27 2.09
C ALA A 112 16.97 13.06 2.35
N THR A 113 15.74 13.07 1.81
CA THR A 113 14.81 11.94 1.92
C THR A 113 15.34 10.68 1.21
N LYS A 114 16.05 10.86 0.09
CA LYS A 114 16.63 9.75 -0.68
C LYS A 114 17.71 9.02 0.12
N GLU A 115 18.60 9.75 0.79
CA GLU A 115 19.66 9.17 1.62
C GLU A 115 19.08 8.29 2.72
N ARG A 116 18.10 8.81 3.48
CA ARG A 116 17.40 8.07 4.54
C ARG A 116 16.70 6.80 4.04
N PHE A 117 16.08 6.84 2.84
CA PHE A 117 15.46 5.65 2.25
C PHE A 117 16.47 4.64 1.70
N GLU A 118 17.62 5.08 1.19
CA GLU A 118 18.68 4.19 0.70
C GLU A 118 19.38 3.46 1.86
N GLU A 119 19.62 4.13 2.98
CA GLU A 119 20.13 3.51 4.21
C GLU A 119 19.17 2.41 4.71
N ARG A 120 17.88 2.73 4.80
CA ARG A 120 16.87 1.75 5.23
C ARG A 120 16.77 0.57 4.29
N PHE A 121 16.86 0.78 2.98
CA PHE A 121 16.83 -0.32 2.02
C PHE A 121 18.02 -1.27 2.19
N LYS A 122 19.22 -0.76 2.47
CA LYS A 122 20.41 -1.58 2.74
C LYS A 122 20.25 -2.45 3.99
N THR A 123 19.54 -1.97 5.01
CA THR A 123 19.23 -2.76 6.22
C THR A 123 18.23 -3.90 5.99
N GLY A 124 17.55 -3.94 4.84
CA GLY A 124 16.55 -4.98 4.52
C GLY A 124 15.22 -4.86 5.27
N LYS A 125 15.04 -3.82 6.09
CA LYS A 125 13.80 -3.56 6.82
C LYS A 125 12.68 -3.04 5.89
N ASN A 126 11.42 -3.20 6.31
CA ASN A 126 10.24 -2.70 5.60
C ASN A 126 10.16 -3.13 4.12
N ARG A 127 10.42 -4.42 3.84
CA ARG A 127 10.41 -4.99 2.47
C ARG A 127 9.14 -4.66 1.67
N TRP A 128 7.99 -4.62 2.34
CA TRP A 128 6.74 -4.21 1.70
C TRP A 128 6.88 -2.83 1.08
N PHE A 129 7.39 -1.83 1.80
CA PHE A 129 7.47 -0.44 1.33
C PHE A 129 8.34 -0.26 0.07
N PHE A 130 9.45 -0.99 -0.03
CA PHE A 130 10.36 -0.92 -1.18
C PHE A 130 9.93 -1.79 -2.36
N THR A 131 9.00 -2.72 -2.15
CA THR A 131 8.45 -3.57 -3.21
C THR A 131 7.35 -2.83 -3.97
N LYS A 132 7.52 -2.69 -5.29
CA LYS A 132 6.54 -2.07 -6.18
C LYS A 132 5.19 -2.82 -6.12
N LEU A 133 4.10 -2.08 -5.93
CA LEU A 133 2.75 -2.61 -6.14
C LEU A 133 2.55 -2.92 -7.61
N ARG A 134 2.18 -4.17 -7.92
CA ARG A 134 1.71 -4.54 -9.24
C ARG A 134 0.19 -4.46 -9.19
N ALA A 135 -0.40 -3.56 -9.96
CA ALA A 135 -1.80 -3.75 -10.31
C ALA A 135 -1.84 -5.03 -11.15
N CYS A 136 -2.67 -5.99 -10.77
CA CYS A 136 -2.96 -7.13 -11.63
C CYS A 136 -3.57 -6.52 -12.89
N ARG A 137 -2.81 -6.46 -13.99
CA ARG A 137 -3.42 -6.27 -15.29
C ARG A 137 -4.33 -7.47 -15.42
N ALA A 138 -5.64 -7.26 -15.42
CA ALA A 138 -6.55 -8.27 -15.94
C ALA A 138 -5.99 -8.61 -17.32
N ILE A 139 -5.42 -9.80 -17.44
CA ILE A 139 -5.08 -10.35 -18.74
C ILE A 139 -6.43 -10.37 -19.46
N PRO A 140 -6.58 -9.70 -20.63
CA PRO A 140 -7.79 -9.90 -21.41
C PRO A 140 -7.80 -11.39 -21.77
N VAL A 141 -8.64 -12.15 -21.08
CA VAL A 141 -8.88 -13.55 -21.41
C VAL A 141 -9.57 -13.50 -22.76
N HIS A 142 -8.80 -13.69 -23.83
CA HIS A 142 -9.34 -13.93 -25.15
C HIS A 142 -10.38 -15.04 -25.00
N ARG A 143 -11.62 -14.71 -25.37
CA ARG A 143 -12.71 -15.68 -25.49
C ARG A 143 -12.22 -16.81 -26.40
N GLY A 144 -12.34 -18.03 -25.90
CA GLY A 144 -12.29 -19.25 -26.72
C GLY A 144 -10.91 -19.86 -26.88
N LEU A 145 -10.58 -20.77 -25.95
CA LEU A 145 -9.90 -22.06 -26.11
C LEU A 145 -9.05 -22.35 -24.87
N LEU A 146 -9.50 -23.31 -24.07
CA LEU A 146 -8.61 -24.06 -23.16
C LEU A 146 -7.68 -24.90 -24.06
N PRO A 147 -6.38 -25.02 -23.71
CA PRO A 147 -6.01 -26.12 -22.82
C PRO A 147 -4.88 -25.83 -21.81
N ILE A 148 -5.01 -26.48 -20.65
CA ILE A 148 -4.02 -27.34 -19.97
C ILE A 148 -2.64 -26.71 -19.59
N VAL A 149 -2.52 -26.46 -18.28
CA VAL A 149 -1.34 -26.53 -17.39
C VAL A 149 -0.10 -25.71 -17.78
N TYR A 150 0.08 -24.59 -17.08
CA TYR A 150 1.42 -24.18 -16.60
C TYR A 150 1.33 -23.75 -15.13
N SER A 151 1.98 -24.53 -14.27
CA SER A 151 2.37 -24.16 -12.92
C SER A 151 3.06 -22.79 -12.90
N TYR A 152 2.50 -21.79 -12.21
CA TYR A 152 3.22 -20.54 -11.92
C TYR A 152 2.65 -19.80 -10.68
N ASN A 153 3.26 -20.10 -9.52
CA ASN A 153 3.40 -19.24 -8.32
C ASN A 153 2.14 -18.64 -7.66
N GLU A 154 1.77 -19.20 -6.50
CA GLU A 154 0.68 -18.83 -5.57
C GLU A 154 0.76 -17.41 -4.93
N ARG A 155 1.45 -16.43 -5.51
CA ARG A 155 1.74 -15.17 -4.80
C ARG A 155 0.81 -13.99 -5.12
N CYS A 156 -0.36 -14.24 -5.72
CA CYS A 156 -1.23 -13.19 -6.24
C CYS A 156 -2.69 -13.17 -5.75
N SER A 157 -3.20 -14.14 -4.98
CA SER A 157 -4.65 -14.21 -4.70
C SER A 157 -5.14 -13.70 -3.33
N GLU A 158 -4.29 -13.41 -2.34
CA GLU A 158 -4.82 -13.23 -0.96
C GLU A 158 -5.24 -11.82 -0.52
N HIS A 159 -5.11 -10.77 -1.34
CA HIS A 159 -5.26 -9.39 -0.80
C HIS A 159 -6.38 -8.54 -1.40
N TYR A 160 -7.32 -9.13 -2.13
CA TYR A 160 -8.55 -8.47 -2.56
C TYR A 160 -9.76 -9.40 -2.40
N ALA A 161 -10.09 -9.75 -1.15
CA ALA A 161 -11.33 -10.46 -0.85
C ALA A 161 -11.93 -10.05 0.50
N LEU A 162 -11.84 -8.78 0.90
CA LEU A 162 -12.69 -8.24 1.97
C LEU A 162 -13.08 -6.81 1.59
N VAL A 163 -14.39 -6.55 1.61
CA VAL A 163 -15.11 -5.34 1.18
C VAL A 163 -15.68 -5.47 -0.23
N THR A 164 -17.01 -5.57 -0.30
CA THR A 164 -17.92 -5.77 -1.45
C THR A 164 -18.19 -7.22 -1.92
N ARG A 165 -18.78 -8.03 -1.03
CA ARG A 165 -19.89 -8.90 -1.44
C ARG A 165 -21.07 -8.64 -0.51
N PRO A 166 -22.25 -8.22 -1.01
CA PRO A 166 -23.47 -8.25 -0.19
C PRO A 166 -23.75 -9.71 0.20
N PRO A 167 -24.38 -9.98 1.36
CA PRO A 167 -24.75 -11.33 1.72
C PRO A 167 -25.71 -11.87 0.66
N LEU A 168 -25.31 -12.93 -0.03
CA LEU A 168 -26.21 -13.71 -0.88
C LEU A 168 -27.30 -14.28 0.04
N ARG A 169 -28.47 -13.63 0.05
CA ARG A 169 -29.74 -14.26 0.41
C ARG A 169 -29.85 -15.56 -0.37
N GLY A 170 -30.06 -16.68 0.32
CA GLY A 170 -30.59 -17.88 -0.36
C GLY A 170 -29.91 -19.22 -0.09
N LYS A 171 -29.08 -19.41 0.96
CA LYS A 171 -28.65 -20.78 1.39
C LYS A 171 -28.48 -20.94 2.90
N PHE A 172 -29.34 -20.31 3.70
CA PHE A 172 -29.42 -20.56 5.16
C PHE A 172 -30.66 -21.37 5.59
N MET A 173 -31.47 -21.83 4.62
CA MET A 173 -32.74 -22.51 4.88
C MET A 173 -32.75 -24.02 4.61
N GLN A 174 -31.59 -24.65 4.34
CA GLN A 174 -31.50 -26.12 4.24
C GLN A 174 -30.67 -26.78 5.35
N VAL A 175 -29.79 -26.05 6.04
CA VAL A 175 -28.98 -26.62 7.13
C VAL A 175 -29.76 -26.64 8.46
N LYS A 176 -30.70 -25.72 8.67
CA LYS A 176 -31.61 -25.78 9.84
C LYS A 176 -32.62 -26.94 9.77
N GLN A 177 -32.98 -27.40 8.57
CA GLN A 177 -33.90 -28.53 8.40
C GLN A 177 -33.23 -29.88 8.75
N ILE A 178 -31.93 -30.01 8.47
CA ILE A 178 -31.17 -31.25 8.69
C ILE A 178 -30.79 -31.43 10.17
N VAL A 179 -30.42 -30.34 10.86
CA VAL A 179 -30.10 -30.40 12.31
C VAL A 179 -31.36 -30.54 13.17
N GLY A 180 -32.50 -30.01 12.74
CA GLY A 180 -33.79 -30.15 13.44
C GLY A 180 -34.40 -31.55 13.39
N ASN A 181 -34.07 -32.35 12.37
CA ASN A 181 -34.61 -33.70 12.22
C ASN A 181 -33.77 -34.78 12.93
N ILE A 182 -32.56 -34.47 13.39
CA ILE A 182 -31.72 -35.40 14.18
C ILE A 182 -32.05 -35.30 15.68
N LEU A 183 -32.54 -34.14 16.15
CA LEU A 183 -32.95 -33.93 17.55
C LEU A 183 -34.40 -34.36 17.85
N LYS A 184 -35.23 -34.67 16.85
CA LYS A 184 -36.61 -35.18 17.04
C LYS A 184 -36.74 -36.71 16.99
N SER A 185 -35.72 -37.43 16.53
CA SER A 185 -35.69 -38.89 16.52
C SER A 185 -35.07 -39.51 17.79
N SER A 186 -34.58 -38.68 18.72
CA SER A 186 -33.96 -39.12 19.99
C SER A 186 -34.88 -38.94 21.21
N VAL A 187 -36.14 -38.52 21.01
CA VAL A 187 -37.15 -38.32 22.08
C VAL A 187 -38.33 -39.30 21.93
N LEU A 188 -38.16 -40.35 21.11
CA LEU A 188 -39.09 -41.48 20.97
C LEU A 188 -38.38 -42.77 21.38
N GLN A 189 -37.89 -42.75 22.62
CA GLN A 189 -37.54 -43.92 23.43
C GLN A 189 -37.66 -43.47 24.89
N PHE A 190 -38.90 -43.10 25.28
CA PHE A 190 -39.54 -43.23 26.58
C PHE A 190 -41.03 -42.93 26.38
#